data_AF-A0A941J430-F1
#
_entry.id   AF-A0A941J430-F1
#
_cell.length_a   1.000
_cell.length_b   1.000
_cell.length_c   1.000
_cell.angle_alpha   90.00
_cell.angle_beta   90.00
_cell.angle_gamma   90.00
#
_symmetry.space_group_name_H-M   'P 1'
#
loop_
_entity.id
_entity.type
_entity.pdbx_description
1 polymer ?
#
loop_
_entity_poly.entity_id
_entity_poly.type
_entity_poly.pdbx_seq_one_letter_code
_entity_poly.pdbx_strand_id
1 'polypeptide(L)'
;MTAAVEARGGLDVTERRDSLLALIKREPRQPITTRRAQDLYSITPWSGIGRNAARRDLRDLARRGKLLPVTVNGQRAYLLHPKPADRHPVRSHQMGLALLQAITNEGGEWTPGRAKAVLRRTAGTHIYRSVARRRLHILHREGLLKLHSEQPGHCYYTSLIEGGAA
;
A
#
# COMPACT_ATOMS: atom_id res chain seq x y z
N MET A 1 -42.86 4.71 10.17
CA MET A 1 -42.04 4.72 11.40
C MET A 1 -41.03 3.59 11.28
N THR A 2 -39.75 3.98 11.29
CA THR A 2 -38.53 3.18 11.54
C THR A 2 -38.26 1.92 10.70
N ALA A 3 -37.90 2.15 9.43
CA ALA A 3 -36.88 1.33 8.77
C ALA A 3 -35.51 1.76 9.32
N ALA A 4 -35.06 1.08 10.38
CA ALA A 4 -33.83 1.40 11.08
C ALA A 4 -32.90 0.19 11.12
N VAL A 5 -31.93 0.24 10.19
CA VAL A 5 -30.53 -0.17 10.40
C VAL A 5 -30.21 -1.66 10.22
N GLU A 6 -30.46 -2.15 9.01
CA GLU A 6 -29.66 -3.23 8.39
C GLU A 6 -28.34 -2.68 7.77
N ALA A 7 -27.56 -1.92 8.54
CA ALA A 7 -26.26 -1.37 8.09
C ALA A 7 -25.08 -1.91 8.91
N ARG A 8 -25.13 -3.20 9.33
CA ARG A 8 -24.12 -3.84 10.18
C ARG A 8 -23.18 -4.81 9.46
N GLY A 9 -23.05 -4.70 8.15
CA GLY A 9 -22.11 -5.49 7.35
C GLY A 9 -21.16 -4.61 6.55
N GLY A 10 -19.89 -4.53 6.96
CA GLY A 10 -18.82 -4.07 6.07
C GLY A 10 -18.38 -2.61 6.20
N LEU A 11 -18.21 -2.08 7.41
CA LEU A 11 -17.36 -0.90 7.57
C LEU A 11 -15.93 -1.27 7.18
N ASP A 12 -15.40 -0.66 6.12
CA ASP A 12 -14.09 -0.98 5.56
C ASP A 12 -13.01 -0.87 6.64
N VAL A 13 -12.30 -1.96 6.83
CA VAL A 13 -11.20 -2.08 7.79
C VAL A 13 -10.09 -1.08 7.44
N THR A 14 -9.96 -0.71 6.18
CA THR A 14 -9.01 0.30 5.71
C THR A 14 -9.43 1.69 6.16
N GLU A 15 -10.68 2.10 5.89
CA GLU A 15 -11.23 3.39 6.37
C GLU A 15 -11.15 3.53 7.89
N ARG A 16 -11.45 2.45 8.61
CA ARG A 16 -11.33 2.44 10.08
C ARG A 16 -9.89 2.72 10.54
N ARG A 17 -8.91 2.06 9.93
CA ARG A 17 -7.49 2.23 10.26
C ARG A 17 -6.99 3.62 9.90
N ASP A 18 -7.45 4.17 8.78
CA ASP A 18 -7.10 5.51 8.35
C ASP A 18 -7.70 6.58 9.28
N SER A 19 -8.93 6.36 9.76
CA SER A 19 -9.53 7.20 10.79
C SER A 19 -8.75 7.17 12.10
N LEU A 20 -8.36 5.98 12.59
CA LEU A 20 -7.51 5.86 13.79
C LEU A 20 -6.18 6.61 13.60
N LEU A 21 -5.54 6.46 12.44
CA LEU A 21 -4.30 7.16 12.13
C LEU A 21 -4.51 8.69 12.11
N ALA A 22 -5.63 9.17 11.56
CA ALA A 22 -5.97 10.58 11.55
C ALA A 22 -6.16 11.14 12.98
N LEU A 23 -6.81 10.38 13.87
CA LEU A 23 -6.96 10.75 15.27
C LEU A 23 -5.62 10.79 16.00
N ILE A 24 -4.78 9.77 15.84
CA ILE A 24 -3.44 9.71 16.46
C ILE A 24 -2.56 10.90 16.01
N LYS A 25 -2.71 11.35 14.76
CA LYS A 25 -1.97 12.52 14.24
C LYS A 25 -2.42 13.85 14.86
N ARG A 26 -3.65 13.94 15.34
CA ARG A 26 -4.21 15.16 15.98
C ARG A 26 -3.82 15.26 17.45
N GLU A 27 -3.47 14.14 18.09
CA GLU A 27 -2.98 14.15 19.46
C GLU A 27 -1.52 14.65 19.54
N PRO A 28 -1.09 15.22 20.69
CA PRO A 28 0.32 15.49 20.95
C PRO A 28 1.13 14.20 20.80
N ARG A 29 2.45 14.28 20.53
CA ARG A 29 3.36 13.14 20.31
C ARG A 29 3.53 12.23 21.54
N GLN A 30 2.44 11.62 21.98
CA GLN A 30 2.37 10.74 23.14
C GLN A 30 2.25 9.28 22.66
N PRO A 31 2.84 8.34 23.41
CA PRO A 31 2.68 6.92 23.13
C PRO A 31 1.22 6.47 23.25
N ILE A 32 0.66 5.94 22.17
CA ILE A 32 -0.70 5.43 22.12
C ILE A 32 -0.72 3.97 22.58
N THR A 33 -1.39 3.72 23.70
CA THR A 33 -1.65 2.37 24.18
C THR A 33 -2.87 1.77 23.48
N THR A 34 -3.07 0.45 23.62
CA THR A 34 -4.29 -0.19 23.09
C THR A 34 -5.57 0.36 23.72
N ARG A 35 -5.54 0.70 25.00
CA ARG A 35 -6.70 1.30 25.69
C ARG A 35 -6.99 2.69 25.12
N ARG A 36 -5.96 3.53 24.97
CA ARG A 36 -6.12 4.85 24.37
C ARG A 36 -6.66 4.79 22.94
N ALA A 37 -6.18 3.85 22.13
CA ALA A 37 -6.71 3.64 20.78
C ALA A 37 -8.18 3.21 20.79
N GLN A 38 -8.63 2.43 21.76
CA GLN A 38 -10.05 2.10 21.92
C GLN A 38 -10.86 3.35 22.31
N ASP A 39 -10.35 4.16 23.23
CA ASP A 39 -11.00 5.42 23.65
C ASP A 39 -11.12 6.39 22.45
N LEU A 40 -10.11 6.46 21.59
CA LEU A 40 -10.14 7.25 20.35
C LEU A 40 -11.27 6.84 19.41
N TYR A 41 -11.62 5.55 19.35
CA TYR A 41 -12.73 5.10 18.51
C TYR A 41 -14.10 5.50 19.08
N SER A 42 -14.23 5.80 20.38
CA SER A 42 -15.52 6.15 21.00
C SER A 42 -16.19 7.37 20.36
N ILE A 43 -15.41 8.28 19.77
CA ILE A 43 -15.88 9.49 19.09
C ILE A 43 -16.08 9.31 17.58
N THR A 44 -15.99 8.08 17.08
CA THR A 44 -16.09 7.75 15.65
C THR A 44 -17.28 6.82 15.39
N PRO A 45 -17.68 6.64 14.11
CA PRO A 45 -18.66 5.62 13.72
C PRO A 45 -18.28 4.18 14.15
N TRP A 46 -17.00 3.95 14.53
CA TRP A 46 -16.51 2.67 15.02
C TRP A 46 -16.50 2.55 16.55
N SER A 47 -17.28 3.35 17.28
CA SER A 47 -17.33 3.36 18.76
C SER A 47 -17.59 2.00 19.41
N GLY A 48 -18.27 1.08 18.71
CA GLY A 48 -18.54 -0.27 19.18
C GLY A 48 -17.37 -1.26 19.09
N ILE A 49 -16.19 -0.87 18.59
CA ILE A 49 -15.10 -1.83 18.41
C ILE A 49 -14.41 -2.20 19.74
N GLY A 50 -14.16 -3.49 19.91
CA GLY A 50 -13.47 -4.00 21.09
C GLY A 50 -11.97 -3.75 21.07
N ARG A 51 -11.37 -3.80 22.27
CA ARG A 51 -9.91 -3.69 22.51
C ARG A 51 -9.05 -4.55 21.58
N ASN A 52 -9.54 -5.75 21.21
CA ASN A 52 -8.83 -6.66 20.31
C ASN A 52 -8.74 -6.16 18.86
N ALA A 53 -9.75 -5.42 18.37
CA ALA A 53 -9.73 -4.80 17.06
C ALA A 53 -8.75 -3.62 17.04
N ALA A 54 -8.82 -2.73 18.04
CA ALA A 54 -7.88 -1.62 18.21
C ALA A 54 -6.42 -2.10 18.28
N ARG A 55 -6.16 -3.19 19.01
CA ARG A 55 -4.82 -3.82 19.06
C ARG A 55 -4.34 -4.31 17.70
N ARG A 56 -5.22 -4.95 16.91
CA ARG A 56 -4.88 -5.43 15.56
C ARG A 56 -4.58 -4.27 14.62
N ASP A 57 -5.37 -3.21 14.70
CA ASP A 57 -5.19 -2.03 13.86
C ASP A 57 -3.88 -1.30 14.19
N LEU A 58 -3.55 -1.11 15.48
CA LEU A 58 -2.25 -0.54 15.88
C LEU A 58 -1.06 -1.38 15.39
N ARG A 59 -1.14 -2.71 15.49
CA ARG A 59 -0.10 -3.61 14.98
C ARG A 59 0.02 -3.54 13.46
N ASP A 60 -1.09 -3.42 12.75
CA ASP A 60 -1.09 -3.29 11.30
C ASP A 60 -0.51 -1.95 10.86
N LEU A 61 -0.89 -0.85 11.50
CA LEU A 61 -0.31 0.48 11.25
C LEU A 61 1.20 0.51 11.53
N ALA A 62 1.66 -0.20 12.57
CA ALA A 62 3.08 -0.37 12.83
C ALA A 62 3.79 -1.23 11.77
N ARG A 63 3.16 -2.32 11.32
CA ARG A 63 3.69 -3.14 10.21
C ARG A 63 3.79 -2.35 8.91
N ARG A 64 2.85 -1.44 8.66
CA ARG A 64 2.86 -0.48 7.54
C ARG A 64 3.84 0.69 7.75
N GLY A 65 4.54 0.74 8.88
CA GLY A 65 5.51 1.78 9.23
C GLY A 65 4.90 3.15 9.54
N LYS A 66 3.57 3.24 9.73
CA LYS A 66 2.92 4.49 10.15
C LYS A 66 3.16 4.77 11.64
N LEU A 67 3.35 3.71 12.43
CA LEU A 67 3.62 3.77 13.87
C LEU A 67 4.91 3.04 14.22
N LEU A 68 5.58 3.48 15.28
CA LEU A 68 6.72 2.82 15.90
C LEU A 68 6.27 2.12 17.19
N PRO A 69 6.45 0.80 17.31
CA PRO A 69 6.18 0.12 18.57
C PRO A 69 7.23 0.53 19.60
N VAL A 70 6.77 0.94 20.79
CA VAL A 70 7.61 1.30 21.93
C VAL A 70 7.09 0.61 23.20
N THR A 71 7.91 0.56 24.24
CA THR A 71 7.50 0.08 25.56
C THR A 71 7.49 1.25 26.52
N VAL A 72 6.36 1.47 27.21
CA VAL A 72 6.15 2.54 28.18
C VAL A 72 5.58 1.90 29.44
N ASN A 73 6.24 2.06 30.58
CA ASN A 73 5.82 1.49 31.87
C ASN A 73 5.54 -0.03 31.79
N GLY A 74 6.39 -0.78 31.08
CA GLY A 74 6.23 -2.22 30.86
C GLY A 74 5.12 -2.62 29.90
N GLN A 75 4.39 -1.66 29.32
CA GLN A 75 3.31 -1.90 28.37
C GLN A 75 3.70 -1.51 26.95
N ARG A 76 3.19 -2.27 25.96
CA ARG A 76 3.39 -1.95 24.56
C ARG A 76 2.51 -0.76 24.16
N ALA A 77 3.16 0.30 23.67
CA ALA A 77 2.55 1.50 23.13
C ALA A 77 3.09 1.77 21.71
N TYR A 78 2.54 2.79 21.07
CA TYR A 78 2.87 3.13 19.69
C TYR A 78 3.06 4.63 19.55
N LEU A 79 4.19 5.05 19.02
CA LEU A 79 4.42 6.45 18.65
C LEU A 79 4.13 6.65 17.17
N LEU A 80 3.67 7.85 16.81
CA LEU A 80 3.63 8.25 15.42
C LEU A 80 5.05 8.19 14.85
N HIS A 81 5.23 7.52 13.73
CA HIS A 81 6.56 7.43 13.12
C HIS A 81 6.99 8.86 12.69
N PRO A 82 8.10 9.42 13.19
CA PRO A 82 8.50 10.82 12.97
C PRO A 82 8.81 11.11 11.50
N LYS A 83 9.14 10.05 10.76
CA LYS A 83 9.23 10.02 9.31
C LYS A 83 8.05 9.22 8.78
N PRO A 84 7.19 9.71 7.88
CA PRO A 84 6.22 8.80 7.28
C PRO A 84 7.01 7.64 6.64
N ALA A 85 6.63 6.38 6.93
CA ALA A 85 7.16 5.24 6.16
C ALA A 85 6.86 5.35 4.66
N ASP A 86 6.18 6.42 4.25
CA ASP A 86 6.11 6.90 2.88
C ASP A 86 7.47 7.39 2.33
N ARG A 87 8.56 6.70 2.67
CA ARG A 87 9.81 6.92 1.98
C ARG A 87 9.75 6.47 0.53
N HIS A 88 8.81 5.63 0.05
CA HIS A 88 8.44 5.45 -1.39
C HIS A 88 7.22 4.53 -1.72
N PRO A 89 5.98 4.68 -1.20
CA PRO A 89 4.81 3.99 -1.75
C PRO A 89 4.14 4.80 -2.87
N VAL A 90 4.00 6.12 -2.73
CA VAL A 90 3.38 6.97 -3.77
C VAL A 90 4.22 6.94 -5.05
N ARG A 91 5.54 7.17 -4.95
CA ARG A 91 6.45 7.07 -6.11
C ARG A 91 6.51 5.64 -6.67
N SER A 92 6.47 4.62 -5.81
CA SER A 92 6.42 3.20 -6.23
C SER A 92 5.13 2.88 -7.00
N HIS A 93 3.99 3.36 -6.52
CA HIS A 93 2.69 3.14 -7.13
C HIS A 93 2.57 3.93 -8.44
N GLN A 94 2.96 5.21 -8.46
CA GLN A 94 3.06 6.02 -9.68
C GLN A 94 3.99 5.41 -10.72
N MET A 95 5.14 4.86 -10.30
CA MET A 95 6.04 4.13 -11.20
C MET A 95 5.41 2.85 -11.74
N GLY A 96 4.62 2.14 -10.93
CA GLY A 96 3.87 0.97 -11.36
C GLY A 96 2.79 1.32 -12.39
N LEU A 97 2.00 2.36 -12.10
CA LEU A 97 0.96 2.87 -13.01
C LEU A 97 1.57 3.39 -14.31
N ALA A 98 2.66 4.16 -14.25
CA ALA A 98 3.34 4.67 -15.44
C ALA A 98 3.93 3.53 -16.30
N LEU A 99 4.46 2.48 -15.66
CA LEU A 99 4.92 1.30 -16.39
C LEU A 99 3.75 0.55 -17.05
N LEU A 100 2.65 0.35 -16.33
CA LEU A 100 1.46 -0.29 -16.87
C LEU A 100 0.88 0.49 -18.04
N GLN A 101 0.73 1.80 -17.88
CA GLN A 101 0.25 2.70 -18.93
C GLN A 101 1.15 2.69 -20.16
N ALA A 102 2.48 2.65 -19.97
CA ALA A 102 3.40 2.54 -21.09
C ALA A 102 3.26 1.17 -21.79
N ILE A 103 3.08 0.09 -21.03
CA ILE A 103 2.85 -1.27 -21.58
C ILE A 103 1.57 -1.31 -22.40
N THR A 104 0.48 -0.74 -21.90
CA THR A 104 -0.81 -0.74 -22.59
C THR A 104 -0.77 0.14 -23.85
N ASN A 105 -0.10 1.29 -23.78
CA ASN A 105 -0.07 2.24 -24.90
C ASN A 105 0.91 1.84 -26.00
N GLU A 106 2.09 1.35 -25.65
CA GLU A 106 3.14 1.04 -26.63
C GLU A 106 3.13 -0.43 -27.08
N GLY A 107 2.48 -1.32 -26.33
CA GLY A 107 2.41 -2.74 -26.62
C GLY A 107 3.79 -3.42 -26.82
N GLY A 108 3.76 -4.58 -27.47
CA GLY A 108 4.96 -5.30 -27.90
C GLY A 108 5.81 -5.88 -26.77
N GLU A 109 7.12 -6.01 -27.04
CA GLU A 109 8.06 -6.67 -26.15
C GLU A 109 8.59 -5.75 -25.05
N TRP A 110 8.50 -6.21 -23.80
CA TRP A 110 8.94 -5.50 -22.60
C TRP A 110 10.10 -6.22 -21.93
N THR A 111 11.31 -5.73 -22.19
CA THR A 111 12.53 -6.17 -21.50
C THR A 111 12.77 -5.36 -20.22
N PRO A 112 13.59 -5.87 -19.27
CA PRO A 112 14.00 -5.08 -18.11
C PRO A 112 14.69 -3.75 -18.46
N GLY A 113 15.32 -3.66 -19.63
CA GLY A 113 15.92 -2.43 -20.13
C GLY A 113 14.88 -1.37 -20.49
N ARG A 114 13.86 -1.77 -21.27
CA ARG A 114 12.73 -0.89 -21.64
C ARG A 114 11.95 -0.42 -20.42
N ALA A 115 11.61 -1.35 -19.52
CA ALA A 115 10.96 -1.01 -18.26
C ALA A 115 11.80 -0.05 -17.40
N LYS A 116 13.13 -0.25 -17.31
CA LYS A 116 14.03 0.66 -16.60
C LYS A 116 13.95 2.09 -17.15
N ALA A 117 13.88 2.28 -18.46
CA ALA A 117 13.80 3.60 -19.07
C ALA A 117 12.52 4.35 -18.64
N VAL A 118 11.36 3.68 -18.64
CA VAL A 118 10.11 4.24 -18.13
C VAL A 118 10.22 4.59 -16.64
N LEU A 119 10.66 3.63 -15.83
CA LEU A 119 10.78 3.81 -14.38
C LEU A 119 11.75 4.94 -14.00
N ARG A 120 12.85 5.11 -14.75
CA ARG A 120 13.79 6.23 -14.57
C ARG A 120 13.14 7.57 -14.91
N ARG A 121 12.37 7.66 -16.01
CA ARG A 121 11.64 8.89 -16.39
C ARG A 121 10.64 9.29 -15.30
N THR A 122 9.85 8.33 -14.82
CA THR A 122 8.83 8.59 -13.78
C THR A 122 9.46 8.90 -12.42
N ALA A 123 10.52 8.19 -12.05
CA ALA A 123 11.19 8.48 -10.79
C ALA A 123 11.90 9.84 -10.87
N GLY A 124 12.66 10.12 -11.93
CA GLY A 124 13.61 11.23 -11.96
C GLY A 124 14.94 10.91 -11.26
N THR A 125 15.19 9.64 -10.91
CA THR A 125 16.45 9.15 -10.32
C THR A 125 16.88 7.86 -10.98
N HIS A 126 18.15 7.46 -10.78
CA HIS A 126 18.65 6.19 -11.26
C HIS A 126 17.83 5.00 -10.72
N ILE A 127 17.49 4.05 -11.60
CA ILE A 127 16.78 2.81 -11.27
C ILE A 127 17.65 1.62 -11.67
N TYR A 128 17.85 0.69 -10.74
CA TYR A 128 18.56 -0.55 -11.02
C TYR A 128 17.76 -1.47 -11.93
N ARG A 129 18.47 -2.24 -12.79
CA ARG A 129 17.84 -3.21 -13.70
C ARG A 129 17.11 -4.32 -12.93
N SER A 130 17.59 -4.69 -11.73
CA SER A 130 16.93 -5.64 -10.83
C SER A 130 15.55 -5.16 -10.36
N VAL A 131 15.37 -3.85 -10.14
CA VAL A 131 14.08 -3.26 -9.76
C VAL A 131 13.11 -3.34 -10.94
N ALA A 132 13.56 -2.99 -12.15
CA ALA A 132 12.74 -3.10 -13.36
C ALA A 132 12.31 -4.56 -13.63
N ARG A 133 13.25 -5.51 -13.52
CA ARG A 133 12.96 -6.94 -13.63
C ARG A 133 11.94 -7.41 -12.59
N ARG A 134 12.11 -7.00 -11.33
CA ARG A 134 11.18 -7.35 -10.25
C ARG A 134 9.77 -6.81 -10.53
N ARG A 135 9.64 -5.60 -11.06
CA ARG A 135 8.33 -5.02 -11.41
C ARG A 135 7.62 -5.77 -12.53
N LEU A 136 8.32 -6.08 -13.62
CA LEU A 136 7.77 -6.92 -14.70
C LEU A 136 7.33 -8.30 -14.18
N HIS A 137 8.14 -8.90 -13.30
CA HIS A 137 7.79 -10.18 -12.70
C HIS A 137 6.56 -10.10 -11.78
N ILE A 138 6.38 -8.99 -11.03
CA ILE A 138 5.15 -8.75 -10.25
C ILE A 138 3.94 -8.67 -11.18
N LEU A 139 4.01 -7.89 -12.26
CA LEU A 139 2.91 -7.77 -13.23
C LEU A 139 2.57 -9.11 -13.91
N HIS A 140 3.58 -9.93 -14.21
CA HIS A 140 3.37 -11.30 -14.68
C HIS A 140 2.68 -12.19 -13.65
N ARG A 141 3.11 -12.12 -12.37
CA ARG A 141 2.44 -12.85 -11.28
C ARG A 141 1.00 -12.39 -11.05
N GLU A 142 0.70 -11.14 -11.34
CA GLU A 142 -0.64 -10.55 -11.30
C GLU A 142 -1.48 -10.90 -12.55
N GLY A 143 -0.93 -11.64 -13.52
CA GLY A 143 -1.64 -12.09 -14.73
C GLY A 143 -1.77 -11.01 -15.81
N LEU A 144 -1.11 -9.86 -15.66
CA LEU A 144 -1.19 -8.73 -16.59
C LEU A 144 -0.21 -8.86 -17.76
N LEU A 145 0.84 -9.65 -17.59
CA LEU A 145 1.88 -9.89 -18.58
C LEU A 145 2.10 -11.38 -18.79
N LYS A 146 2.45 -11.76 -20.02
CA LYS A 146 2.99 -13.08 -20.35
C LYS A 146 4.51 -13.00 -20.47
N LEU A 147 5.22 -13.86 -19.74
CA LEU A 147 6.67 -14.02 -19.86
C LEU A 147 6.98 -14.95 -21.01
N HIS A 148 7.89 -14.51 -21.90
CA HIS A 148 8.46 -15.32 -22.96
C HIS A 148 9.95 -15.51 -22.70
N SER A 149 10.40 -16.75 -22.79
CA SER A 149 11.81 -17.14 -22.73
C SER A 149 12.14 -17.98 -23.95
N GLU A 150 12.36 -17.31 -25.07
CA GLU A 150 12.61 -17.99 -26.35
C GLU A 150 14.05 -18.49 -26.48
N GLN A 151 15.00 -17.87 -25.76
CA GLN A 151 16.42 -18.25 -25.80
C GLN A 151 17.08 -18.09 -24.43
N PRO A 152 18.15 -18.86 -24.13
CA PRO A 152 18.96 -18.64 -22.95
C PRO A 152 19.47 -17.19 -22.91
N GLY A 153 18.98 -16.40 -21.97
CA GLY A 153 19.40 -15.01 -21.78
C GLY A 153 18.51 -13.93 -22.41
N HIS A 154 17.53 -14.29 -23.25
CA HIS A 154 16.51 -13.33 -23.74
C HIS A 154 15.15 -13.64 -23.11
N CYS A 155 14.77 -12.82 -22.13
CA CYS A 155 13.46 -12.88 -21.50
C CYS A 155 12.75 -11.54 -21.70
N TYR A 156 11.57 -11.59 -22.30
CA TYR A 156 10.73 -10.42 -22.53
C TYR A 156 9.30 -10.70 -22.07
N TYR A 157 8.56 -9.63 -21.80
CA TYR A 157 7.17 -9.70 -21.36
C TYR A 157 6.28 -9.09 -22.44
N THR A 158 5.06 -9.60 -22.60
CA THR A 158 4.05 -9.00 -23.49
C THR A 158 2.77 -8.75 -22.71
N SER A 159 2.04 -7.71 -23.09
CA SER A 159 0.75 -7.40 -22.47
C SER A 159 -0.25 -8.52 -22.72
N LEU A 160 -0.91 -8.99 -21.67
CA LEU A 160 -2.13 -9.79 -21.78
C LEU A 160 -3.40 -8.93 -21.68
N ILE A 161 -3.22 -7.64 -21.38
CA ILE A 161 -4.29 -6.67 -21.40
C ILE A 161 -4.57 -6.39 -22.87
N GLU A 162 -5.74 -6.82 -23.36
CA GLU A 162 -6.26 -6.44 -24.67
C GLU A 162 -6.26 -4.92 -24.75
N GLY A 163 -5.39 -4.37 -25.61
CA GLY A 163 -5.42 -2.96 -25.93
C GLY A 163 -6.75 -2.67 -26.61
N GLY A 164 -7.64 -1.97 -25.92
CA GLY A 164 -8.75 -1.26 -26.56
C GLY A 164 -8.16 -0.24 -27.53
N ALA A 165 -7.97 -0.67 -28.77
CA ALA A 165 -7.69 0.19 -29.90
C ALA A 165 -9.03 0.47 -30.60
N ALA A 166 -9.54 1.67 -30.42
CA ALA A 166 -10.37 2.39 -31.37
C ALA A 166 -10.06 3.89 -31.22
#